data_AF-A0A8T7KY23-F1
#
_entry.id   AF-A0A8T7KY23-F1
#
_cell.length_a   1.000
_cell.length_b   1.000
_cell.length_c   1.000
_cell.angle_alpha   90.00
_cell.angle_beta   90.00
_cell.angle_gamma   90.00
#
_symmetry.space_group_name_H-M   'P 1'
#
loop_
_entity.id
_entity.type
_entity.pdbx_description
1 polymer ?
#
loop_
_entity_poly.entity_id
_entity_poly.type
_entity_poly.pdbx_seq_one_letter_code
_entity_poly.pdbx_strand_id
1 'polypeptide(L)'
;MKTLLTLTLGLALLLGKVGVVNAAPLLQEDVPVTGTIQSVVVETDSDSGVQTVLVTVLVNGVEHTARLDLETAVSLGLITIGEGGEPAVDESRIGTEVQIDPTLFGSDAPPMDEKQHPVGSKLAEFFSSLANVDYEMIMSSHADGFGFGVITQALWMTKSLGGDATLFAAILDAKESGDYSMVALPEGAIPQNWGQFKKAVLSGEDDDSLGDVMSGNDEGDNPGNGNGKPDDPGNGNGKPEDPGNGNGKPDDPGNGNKPDNPGNSNPPGQNKDKNKDKQNNRNDRK
;
A
#
# COMPACT_ATOMS: atom_id res chain seq x y z
N MET A 1 54.33 25.69 -36.00
CA MET A 1 52.94 25.55 -36.48
C MET A 1 52.74 24.12 -36.95
N LYS A 2 51.54 23.55 -36.72
CA LYS A 2 50.73 22.69 -37.62
C LYS A 2 51.53 21.77 -38.59
N THR A 3 51.39 20.45 -38.59
CA THR A 3 50.19 19.58 -38.44
C THR A 3 50.61 18.24 -37.81
N LEU A 4 50.00 17.72 -36.74
CA LEU A 4 48.63 17.19 -36.60
C LEU A 4 48.23 16.24 -37.74
N LEU A 5 48.70 14.98 -37.67
CA LEU A 5 48.30 13.90 -38.58
C LEU A 5 48.37 12.54 -37.85
N THR A 6 47.45 12.29 -36.92
CA THR A 6 47.18 10.94 -36.41
C THR A 6 45.75 10.60 -36.76
N LEU A 7 45.60 9.69 -37.71
CA LEU A 7 44.36 9.45 -38.45
C LEU A 7 43.30 8.78 -37.56
N THR A 8 42.14 9.41 -37.45
CA THR A 8 40.97 8.87 -36.74
C THR A 8 40.50 7.57 -37.38
N LEU A 9 40.79 6.42 -36.75
CA LEU A 9 40.27 5.12 -37.17
C LEU A 9 38.80 4.99 -36.74
N GLY A 10 37.94 5.71 -37.45
CA GLY A 10 36.49 5.62 -37.32
C GLY A 10 35.96 4.33 -37.92
N LEU A 11 36.21 3.19 -37.27
CA LEU A 11 35.49 1.96 -37.58
C LEU A 11 34.11 2.05 -36.93
N ALA A 12 33.11 2.40 -37.74
CA ALA A 12 31.72 2.41 -37.34
C ALA A 12 31.25 0.97 -37.05
N LEU A 13 31.37 0.55 -35.79
CA LEU A 13 30.68 -0.62 -35.28
C LEU A 13 29.18 -0.34 -35.37
N LEU A 14 28.50 -1.09 -36.24
CA LEU A 14 27.05 -1.01 -36.39
C LEU A 14 26.40 -1.34 -35.04
N LEU A 15 25.87 -0.31 -34.37
CA LEU A 15 24.78 -0.47 -33.40
C LEU A 15 23.49 -0.81 -34.17
N GLY A 16 23.50 -1.98 -34.80
CA GLY A 16 22.29 -2.64 -35.22
C GLY A 16 21.49 -2.95 -33.97
N LYS A 17 20.45 -2.14 -33.69
CA LYS A 17 19.40 -2.54 -32.77
C LYS A 17 18.76 -3.80 -33.33
N VAL A 18 19.27 -4.95 -32.93
CA VAL A 18 18.43 -6.16 -32.89
C VAL A 18 17.26 -5.78 -32.00
N GLY A 19 16.07 -5.76 -32.60
CA GLY A 19 14.86 -5.64 -31.79
C GLY A 19 14.89 -6.80 -30.82
N VAL A 20 14.73 -6.52 -29.52
CA VAL A 20 14.31 -7.53 -28.57
C VAL A 20 12.97 -8.05 -29.09
N VAL A 21 13.05 -9.17 -29.81
CA VAL A 21 11.91 -10.05 -29.99
C VAL A 21 11.67 -10.53 -28.57
N ASN A 22 10.66 -9.96 -27.90
CA ASN A 22 10.06 -10.63 -26.76
C ASN A 22 9.54 -11.96 -27.30
N ALA A 23 10.37 -12.99 -27.20
CA ALA A 23 9.89 -14.35 -27.22
C ALA A 23 8.76 -14.39 -26.19
N ALA A 24 7.59 -14.89 -26.59
CA ALA A 24 6.49 -15.07 -25.66
C ALA A 24 7.00 -15.82 -24.42
N PRO A 25 6.56 -15.46 -23.21
CA PRO A 25 7.01 -16.13 -22.00
C PRO A 25 6.84 -17.64 -22.21
N LEU A 26 7.95 -18.34 -22.18
CA LEU A 26 7.95 -19.79 -22.17
C LEU A 26 7.47 -20.21 -20.79
N LEU A 27 6.14 -20.26 -20.65
CA LEU A 27 5.47 -21.21 -19.77
C LEU A 27 5.84 -22.62 -20.28
N GLN A 28 7.10 -23.01 -20.07
CA GLN A 28 7.52 -24.38 -20.18
C GLN A 28 7.00 -25.10 -18.95
N GLU A 29 6.20 -26.12 -19.23
CA GLU A 29 5.72 -27.16 -18.32
C GLU A 29 6.84 -27.61 -17.35
N ASP A 30 6.47 -28.09 -16.16
CA ASP A 30 7.30 -28.39 -14.95
C ASP A 30 8.46 -29.41 -15.16
N VAL A 31 9.29 -29.19 -16.16
CA VAL A 31 10.38 -30.05 -16.61
C VAL A 31 11.69 -29.38 -16.20
N PRO A 32 12.49 -30.00 -15.30
CA PRO A 32 13.76 -29.44 -14.87
C PRO A 32 14.68 -29.10 -16.04
N VAL A 33 15.16 -27.86 -16.08
CA VAL A 33 16.06 -27.38 -17.12
C VAL A 33 17.47 -27.86 -16.80
N THR A 34 18.08 -28.59 -17.73
CA THR A 34 19.48 -29.04 -17.60
C THR A 34 20.42 -28.02 -18.22
N GLY A 35 21.42 -27.57 -17.47
CA GLY A 35 22.41 -26.58 -17.93
C GLY A 35 23.80 -26.80 -17.31
N THR A 36 24.83 -26.21 -17.93
CA THR A 36 26.22 -26.29 -17.44
C THR A 36 26.55 -25.08 -16.55
N ILE A 37 26.92 -25.31 -15.29
CA ILE A 37 27.26 -24.24 -14.33
C ILE A 37 28.44 -23.42 -14.84
N GLN A 38 28.27 -22.10 -14.95
CA GLN A 38 29.32 -21.12 -15.28
C GLN A 38 29.87 -20.43 -14.02
N SER A 39 29.01 -20.06 -13.08
CA SER A 39 29.41 -19.46 -11.81
C SER A 39 28.39 -19.73 -10.70
N VAL A 40 28.88 -19.72 -9.47
CA VAL A 40 28.08 -19.78 -8.24
C VAL A 40 28.60 -18.67 -7.33
N VAL A 41 27.71 -17.82 -6.82
CA VAL A 41 28.04 -16.71 -5.92
C VAL A 41 27.05 -16.71 -4.77
N VAL A 42 27.55 -16.57 -3.54
CA VAL A 42 26.68 -16.33 -2.38
C VAL A 42 26.57 -14.82 -2.15
N GLU A 43 25.35 -14.30 -2.19
CA GLU A 43 25.02 -12.95 -1.73
C GLU A 43 24.50 -13.03 -0.29
N THR A 44 24.86 -12.06 0.55
CA THR A 44 24.25 -11.86 1.87
C THR A 44 23.57 -10.50 1.85
N ASP A 45 22.27 -10.47 2.13
CA ASP A 45 21.55 -9.21 2.27
C ASP A 45 22.04 -8.48 3.53
N SER A 46 22.37 -7.19 3.40
CA SER A 46 22.93 -6.39 4.50
C SER A 46 21.89 -5.91 5.52
N ASP A 47 20.61 -5.88 5.14
CA ASP A 47 19.50 -5.42 5.97
C ASP A 47 18.84 -6.60 6.71
N SER A 48 18.59 -7.74 6.05
CA SER A 48 17.96 -8.93 6.66
C SER A 48 18.95 -10.01 7.10
N GLY A 49 20.18 -10.01 6.59
CA GLY A 49 21.17 -11.06 6.85
C GLY A 49 20.88 -12.39 6.13
N VAL A 50 19.83 -12.45 5.30
CA VAL A 50 19.47 -13.63 4.51
C VAL A 50 20.53 -13.88 3.44
N GLN A 51 20.89 -15.15 3.25
CA GLN A 51 21.86 -15.57 2.25
C GLN A 51 21.17 -16.25 1.07
N THR A 52 21.51 -15.79 -0.14
CA THR A 52 20.97 -16.30 -1.41
C THR A 52 22.12 -16.76 -2.30
N VAL A 53 21.94 -17.85 -3.02
CA VAL A 53 22.94 -18.36 -3.97
C VAL A 53 22.51 -18.01 -5.39
N LEU A 54 23.29 -17.16 -6.06
CA LEU A 54 23.18 -16.91 -7.49
C LEU A 54 23.94 -17.98 -8.26
N VAL A 55 23.25 -18.65 -9.18
CA VAL A 55 23.84 -19.69 -10.03
C VAL A 55 23.62 -19.30 -11.49
N THR A 56 24.70 -18.99 -12.21
CA THR A 56 24.64 -18.81 -13.66
C THR A 56 24.91 -20.13 -14.34
N VAL A 57 23.97 -20.61 -15.17
CA VAL A 57 24.11 -21.80 -16.01
C VAL A 57 24.03 -21.44 -17.48
N LEU A 58 24.68 -22.25 -18.31
CA LEU A 58 24.56 -22.21 -19.76
C LEU A 58 23.57 -23.29 -20.21
N VAL A 59 22.42 -22.87 -20.76
CA VAL A 59 21.37 -23.76 -21.28
C VAL A 59 21.27 -23.52 -22.78
N ASN A 60 21.48 -24.55 -23.60
CA ASN A 60 21.45 -24.45 -25.06
C ASN A 60 22.33 -23.33 -25.66
N GLY A 61 23.39 -22.91 -24.96
CA GLY A 61 24.28 -21.81 -25.36
C GLY A 61 23.82 -20.40 -24.95
N VAL A 62 22.78 -20.29 -24.13
CA VAL A 62 22.30 -19.04 -23.52
C VAL A 62 22.59 -19.08 -22.02
N GLU A 63 23.07 -17.97 -21.45
CA GLU A 63 23.28 -17.84 -20.01
C GLU A 63 21.97 -17.49 -19.30
N HIS A 64 21.67 -18.21 -18.22
CA HIS A 64 20.53 -17.96 -17.34
C HIS A 64 21.05 -17.92 -15.89
N THR A 65 20.57 -16.97 -15.10
CA THR A 65 20.88 -16.89 -13.66
C THR A 65 19.65 -17.33 -12.86
N ALA A 66 19.84 -18.32 -12.00
CA ALA A 66 18.85 -18.72 -10.99
C ALA A 66 19.21 -18.13 -9.62
N ARG A 67 18.17 -17.81 -8.83
CA ARG A 67 18.27 -17.50 -7.40
C ARG A 67 17.82 -18.71 -6.60
N LEU A 68 18.69 -19.23 -5.75
CA LEU A 68 18.42 -20.36 -4.88
C LEU A 68 18.53 -19.93 -3.41
N ASP A 69 17.67 -20.48 -2.56
CA ASP A 69 17.90 -20.50 -1.12
C ASP A 69 19.07 -21.46 -0.76
N LEU A 70 19.55 -21.39 0.49
CA LEU A 70 20.66 -22.23 0.96
C LEU A 70 20.34 -23.73 0.97
N GLU A 71 19.11 -24.13 1.30
CA GLU A 71 18.72 -25.55 1.40
C GLU A 71 18.72 -26.20 0.01
N THR A 72 18.10 -25.54 -0.96
CA THR A 72 18.13 -25.93 -2.39
C THR A 72 19.55 -25.98 -2.92
N ALA A 73 20.39 -24.98 -2.62
CA ALA A 73 21.77 -24.93 -3.09
C ALA A 73 22.66 -26.04 -2.45
N VAL A 74 22.43 -26.40 -1.19
CA VAL A 74 23.06 -27.56 -0.53
C VAL A 74 22.55 -28.87 -1.13
N SER A 75 21.25 -29.00 -1.39
CA SER A 75 20.65 -30.19 -2.00
C SER A 75 21.18 -30.47 -3.41
N LEU A 76 21.44 -29.43 -4.20
CA LEU A 76 22.09 -29.51 -5.52
C LEU A 76 23.62 -29.70 -5.43
N GLY A 77 24.18 -29.65 -4.22
CA GLY A 77 25.60 -29.78 -3.94
C GLY A 77 26.43 -28.64 -4.54
N LEU A 78 25.90 -27.41 -4.57
CA LEU A 78 26.55 -26.22 -5.13
C LEU A 78 27.31 -25.43 -4.06
N ILE A 79 26.90 -25.58 -2.81
CA ILE A 79 27.54 -25.01 -1.62
C ILE A 79 27.65 -26.08 -0.53
N THR A 80 28.53 -25.84 0.43
CA THR A 80 28.63 -26.58 1.70
C THR A 80 28.52 -25.60 2.86
N ILE A 81 27.88 -26.00 3.96
CA ILE A 81 27.78 -25.15 5.17
C ILE A 81 28.81 -25.65 6.19
N GLY A 82 29.73 -24.76 6.60
CA GLY A 82 30.76 -25.09 7.59
C GLY A 82 30.23 -25.13 9.03
N GLU A 83 31.06 -25.55 9.99
CA GLU A 83 30.71 -25.60 11.42
C GLU A 83 30.31 -24.23 12.01
N GLY A 84 30.69 -23.12 11.36
CA GLY A 84 30.29 -21.76 11.72
C GLY A 84 29.00 -21.25 11.07
N GLY A 85 28.32 -22.06 10.25
CA GLY A 85 27.13 -21.64 9.49
C GLY A 85 27.43 -20.84 8.21
N GLU A 86 28.68 -20.49 7.95
CA GLU A 86 29.09 -19.82 6.71
C GLU A 86 29.03 -20.79 5.50
N PRO A 87 28.36 -20.42 4.40
CA PRO A 87 28.32 -21.20 3.18
C PRO A 87 29.60 -21.00 2.34
N ALA A 88 30.19 -22.09 1.89
CA ALA A 88 31.31 -22.11 0.96
C ALA A 88 30.89 -22.73 -0.37
N VAL A 89 31.20 -22.04 -1.48
CA VAL A 89 30.93 -22.51 -2.85
C VAL A 89 31.78 -23.73 -3.19
N ASP A 90 31.18 -24.77 -3.76
CA ASP A 90 31.91 -25.90 -4.34
C ASP A 90 32.31 -25.59 -5.79
N GLU A 91 33.51 -25.00 -5.95
CA GLU A 91 34.09 -24.69 -7.26
C GLU A 91 34.23 -25.93 -8.17
N SER A 92 34.26 -27.15 -7.61
CA SER A 92 34.35 -28.38 -8.43
C SER A 92 33.11 -28.67 -9.27
N ARG A 93 31.99 -27.97 -8.99
CA ARG A 93 30.74 -28.05 -9.74
C ARG A 93 30.74 -27.15 -10.98
N ILE A 94 31.63 -26.16 -11.07
CA ILE A 94 31.74 -25.28 -12.24
C ILE A 94 32.16 -26.11 -13.45
N GLY A 95 31.44 -25.94 -14.56
CA GLY A 95 31.60 -26.76 -15.77
C GLY A 95 30.86 -28.12 -15.74
N THR A 96 30.15 -28.45 -14.65
CA THR A 96 29.31 -29.65 -14.58
C THR A 96 27.85 -29.36 -14.92
N GLU A 97 27.10 -30.39 -15.31
CA GLU A 97 25.65 -30.28 -15.54
C GLU A 97 24.87 -30.29 -14.22
N VAL A 98 23.80 -29.49 -14.18
CA VAL A 98 22.83 -29.42 -13.08
C VAL A 98 21.42 -29.34 -13.66
N GLN A 99 20.46 -29.92 -12.95
CA GLN A 99 19.04 -29.71 -13.20
C GLN A 99 18.54 -28.64 -12.23
N ILE A 100 17.98 -27.57 -12.76
CA ILE A 100 17.39 -26.47 -12.00
C ILE A 100 15.94 -26.33 -12.45
N ASP A 101 15.05 -26.10 -11.49
CA ASP A 101 13.63 -25.87 -11.76
C ASP A 101 13.45 -24.59 -12.62
N PRO A 102 12.68 -24.63 -13.73
CA PRO A 102 12.44 -23.45 -14.56
C PRO A 102 11.86 -22.26 -13.80
N THR A 103 11.10 -22.48 -12.72
CA THR A 103 10.55 -21.40 -11.88
C THR A 103 11.62 -20.56 -11.17
N LEU A 104 12.84 -21.10 -11.02
CA LEU A 104 13.98 -20.39 -10.42
C LEU A 104 14.73 -19.55 -11.46
N PHE A 105 14.45 -19.70 -12.76
CA PHE A 105 15.02 -18.89 -13.85
C PHE A 105 14.14 -17.69 -14.20
N GLY A 106 14.17 -16.67 -13.35
CA GLY A 106 13.53 -15.40 -13.65
C GLY A 106 13.81 -14.32 -12.63
N SER A 107 13.62 -13.07 -13.05
CA SER A 107 13.41 -11.93 -12.16
C SER A 107 12.10 -12.01 -11.36
N ASP A 108 11.26 -13.00 -11.68
CA ASP A 108 9.94 -13.25 -11.06
C ASP A 108 10.00 -14.32 -9.96
N ALA A 109 11.19 -14.81 -9.58
CA ALA A 109 11.36 -15.32 -8.23
C ALA A 109 10.98 -14.16 -7.29
N PRO A 110 9.95 -14.31 -6.42
CA PRO A 110 9.35 -13.19 -5.70
C PRO A 110 10.45 -12.40 -5.00
N PRO A 111 10.49 -11.06 -5.13
CA PRO A 111 11.66 -10.27 -4.77
C PRO A 111 11.94 -10.40 -3.28
N MET A 112 12.87 -11.32 -2.96
CA MET A 112 13.38 -11.56 -1.61
C MET A 112 13.91 -10.23 -1.08
N ASP A 113 13.17 -9.71 -0.10
CA ASP A 113 13.39 -8.42 0.55
C ASP A 113 13.51 -7.20 -0.38
N GLU A 114 12.62 -7.07 -1.38
CA GLU A 114 12.14 -5.71 -1.67
C GLU A 114 11.49 -5.18 -0.39
N LYS A 115 12.21 -4.30 0.32
CA LYS A 115 11.91 -3.80 1.67
C LYS A 115 10.42 -3.51 1.84
N GLN A 116 9.70 -4.49 2.37
CA GLN A 116 8.25 -4.51 2.27
C GLN A 116 7.68 -3.23 2.88
N HIS A 117 6.68 -2.64 2.23
CA HIS A 117 6.11 -1.39 2.71
C HIS A 117 5.62 -1.60 4.15
N PRO A 118 6.12 -0.86 5.16
CA PRO A 118 5.98 -1.25 6.55
C PRO A 118 4.52 -1.25 7.04
N VAL A 119 3.65 -0.53 6.34
CA VAL A 119 2.19 -0.56 6.56
C VAL A 119 1.52 -1.72 5.82
N GLY A 120 2.01 -2.05 4.61
CA GLY A 120 1.46 -3.15 3.80
C GLY A 120 1.75 -4.51 4.43
N SER A 121 2.98 -4.73 4.91
CA SER A 121 3.34 -5.96 5.63
C SER A 121 2.58 -6.10 6.95
N LYS A 122 2.42 -5.01 7.72
CA LYS A 122 1.62 -5.01 8.95
C LYS A 122 0.14 -5.30 8.71
N LEU A 123 -0.44 -4.76 7.63
CA LEU A 123 -1.82 -5.10 7.24
C LEU A 123 -1.95 -6.57 6.81
N ALA A 124 -1.01 -7.09 6.02
CA ALA A 124 -1.02 -8.49 5.59
C ALA A 124 -0.86 -9.46 6.78
N GLU A 125 0.01 -9.15 7.74
CA GLU A 125 0.17 -9.91 8.98
C GLU A 125 -1.11 -9.89 9.84
N PHE A 126 -1.68 -8.70 10.06
CA PHE A 126 -2.88 -8.50 10.88
C PHE A 126 -4.14 -9.16 10.29
N PHE A 127 -4.33 -9.04 8.98
CA PHE A 127 -5.49 -9.61 8.27
C PHE A 127 -5.23 -11.00 7.66
N SER A 128 -4.17 -11.69 8.09
CA SER A 128 -3.80 -13.05 7.63
C SER A 128 -4.87 -14.13 7.86
N SER A 129 -5.89 -13.84 8.68
CA SER A 129 -7.07 -14.70 8.85
C SER A 129 -8.10 -14.58 7.73
N LEU A 130 -8.03 -13.54 6.88
CA LEU A 130 -8.87 -13.39 5.70
C LEU A 130 -8.35 -14.27 4.56
N ALA A 131 -9.23 -15.11 4.01
CA ALA A 131 -8.85 -16.03 2.95
C ALA A 131 -8.40 -15.27 1.68
N ASN A 132 -7.19 -15.63 1.20
CA ASN A 132 -6.55 -15.11 -0.01
C ASN A 132 -6.25 -13.59 -0.01
N VAL A 133 -6.27 -12.93 1.15
CA VAL A 133 -5.81 -11.55 1.29
C VAL A 133 -4.35 -11.57 1.72
N ASP A 134 -3.46 -11.19 0.81
CA ASP A 134 -2.01 -11.17 1.03
C ASP A 134 -1.40 -9.77 0.83
N TYR A 135 -0.08 -9.70 1.02
CA TYR A 135 0.69 -8.47 0.82
C TYR A 135 0.60 -7.95 -0.63
N GLU A 136 0.58 -8.82 -1.63
CA GLU A 136 0.53 -8.42 -3.03
C GLU A 136 -0.82 -7.76 -3.36
N MET A 137 -1.93 -8.33 -2.88
CA MET A 137 -3.26 -7.75 -3.02
C MET A 137 -3.39 -6.38 -2.34
N ILE A 138 -2.84 -6.24 -1.12
CA ILE A 138 -2.80 -4.97 -0.39
C ILE A 138 -1.97 -3.92 -1.14
N MET A 139 -0.82 -4.31 -1.69
CA MET A 139 0.06 -3.39 -2.41
C MET A 139 -0.43 -3.05 -3.82
N SER A 140 -1.13 -3.97 -4.52
CA SER A 140 -1.84 -3.68 -5.76
C SER A 140 -2.92 -2.62 -5.52
N SER A 141 -3.75 -2.81 -4.49
CA SER A 141 -4.77 -1.83 -4.08
C SER A 141 -4.15 -0.45 -3.79
N HIS A 142 -2.96 -0.42 -3.18
CA HIS A 142 -2.25 0.83 -2.95
C HIS A 142 -1.71 1.46 -4.25
N ALA A 143 -1.23 0.65 -5.19
CA ALA A 143 -0.78 1.10 -6.52
C ALA A 143 -1.92 1.67 -7.38
N ASP A 144 -3.14 1.13 -7.23
CA ASP A 144 -4.38 1.66 -7.84
C ASP A 144 -4.82 3.01 -7.22
N GLY A 145 -4.12 3.49 -6.19
CA GLY A 145 -4.29 4.82 -5.60
C GLY A 145 -5.12 4.85 -4.31
N PHE A 146 -5.54 3.70 -3.78
CA PHE A 146 -6.19 3.64 -2.47
C PHE A 146 -5.15 3.87 -1.35
N GLY A 147 -5.32 4.93 -0.56
CA GLY A 147 -4.49 5.13 0.63
C GLY A 147 -4.73 4.04 1.69
N PHE A 148 -3.69 3.66 2.43
CA PHE A 148 -3.75 2.57 3.42
C PHE A 148 -4.90 2.66 4.43
N GLY A 149 -5.34 3.87 4.82
CA GLY A 149 -6.51 4.04 5.70
C GLY A 149 -7.85 3.63 5.07
N VAL A 150 -7.98 3.67 3.74
CA VAL A 150 -9.16 3.15 3.01
C VAL A 150 -9.05 1.64 2.86
N ILE A 151 -7.86 1.13 2.52
CA ILE A 151 -7.57 -0.31 2.45
C ILE A 151 -7.88 -0.98 3.80
N THR A 152 -7.39 -0.41 4.92
CA THR A 152 -7.66 -0.90 6.28
C THR A 152 -9.16 -0.95 6.59
N GLN A 153 -9.91 0.08 6.21
CA GLN A 153 -11.38 0.11 6.39
C GLN A 153 -12.10 -0.94 5.54
N ALA A 154 -11.60 -1.21 4.32
CA ALA A 154 -12.14 -2.28 3.47
C ALA A 154 -11.82 -3.67 4.03
N LEU A 155 -10.62 -3.88 4.57
CA LEU A 155 -10.21 -5.13 5.23
C LEU A 155 -11.04 -5.42 6.49
N TRP A 156 -11.24 -4.42 7.36
CA TRP A 156 -12.15 -4.54 8.50
C TRP A 156 -13.57 -4.89 8.07
N MET A 157 -14.15 -4.17 7.10
CA MET A 157 -15.50 -4.51 6.62
C MET A 157 -15.57 -5.90 5.95
N THR A 158 -14.47 -6.39 5.37
CA THR A 158 -14.38 -7.77 4.86
C THR A 158 -14.40 -8.77 6.02
N LYS A 159 -13.65 -8.51 7.11
CA LYS A 159 -13.61 -9.30 8.35
C LYS A 159 -14.98 -9.34 9.03
N SER A 160 -15.61 -8.19 9.29
CA SER A 160 -16.93 -8.11 9.97
C SER A 160 -18.08 -8.70 9.14
N LEU A 161 -17.94 -8.77 7.80
CA LEU A 161 -18.89 -9.48 6.91
C LEU A 161 -18.55 -10.97 6.67
N GLY A 162 -17.44 -11.48 7.22
CA GLY A 162 -17.01 -12.87 7.04
C GLY A 162 -16.61 -13.22 5.60
N GLY A 163 -16.09 -12.24 4.84
CA GLY A 163 -15.69 -12.39 3.45
C GLY A 163 -14.23 -12.79 3.24
N ASP A 164 -13.82 -12.71 1.98
CA ASP A 164 -12.49 -13.06 1.47
C ASP A 164 -11.93 -11.94 0.58
N ALA A 165 -10.82 -12.22 -0.09
CA ALA A 165 -10.24 -11.39 -1.15
C ALA A 165 -11.25 -10.88 -2.20
N THR A 166 -12.25 -11.69 -2.57
CA THR A 166 -13.28 -11.33 -3.55
C THR A 166 -14.17 -10.21 -3.01
N LEU A 167 -14.58 -10.30 -1.73
CA LEU A 167 -15.35 -9.25 -1.08
C LEU A 167 -14.52 -7.99 -0.84
N PHE A 168 -13.25 -8.13 -0.44
CA PHE A 168 -12.33 -7.01 -0.28
C PHE A 168 -12.18 -6.19 -1.58
N ALA A 169 -11.94 -6.86 -2.71
CA ALA A 169 -11.87 -6.22 -4.02
C ALA A 169 -13.21 -5.53 -4.38
N ALA A 170 -14.35 -6.23 -4.22
CA ALA A 170 -15.67 -5.66 -4.49
C ALA A 170 -16.00 -4.42 -3.63
N ILE A 171 -15.48 -4.35 -2.39
CA ILE A 171 -15.61 -3.19 -1.50
C ILE A 171 -14.78 -2.00 -2.02
N LEU A 172 -13.58 -2.23 -2.56
CA LEU A 172 -12.76 -1.18 -3.17
C LEU A 172 -13.35 -0.68 -4.49
N ASP A 173 -13.84 -1.59 -5.35
CA ASP A 173 -14.57 -1.24 -6.58
C ASP A 173 -15.81 -0.40 -6.27
N ALA A 174 -16.60 -0.78 -5.26
CA ALA A 174 -17.75 -0.01 -4.78
C ALA A 174 -17.34 1.36 -4.20
N LYS A 175 -16.17 1.43 -3.56
CA LYS A 175 -15.61 2.69 -3.04
C LYS A 175 -15.21 3.65 -4.16
N GLU A 176 -14.63 3.17 -5.25
CA GLU A 176 -14.25 3.99 -6.40
C GLU A 176 -15.45 4.38 -7.26
N SER A 177 -16.24 3.40 -7.71
CA SER A 177 -17.41 3.60 -8.57
C SER A 177 -18.55 4.36 -7.88
N GLY A 178 -18.68 4.20 -6.56
CA GLY A 178 -19.83 4.67 -5.79
C GLY A 178 -21.06 3.75 -5.85
N ASP A 179 -20.97 2.60 -6.52
CA ASP A 179 -22.05 1.60 -6.59
C ASP A 179 -21.83 0.48 -5.56
N TYR A 180 -22.69 0.43 -4.54
CA TYR A 180 -22.65 -0.57 -3.47
C TYR A 180 -23.66 -1.70 -3.68
N SER A 181 -24.30 -1.79 -4.85
CA SER A 181 -25.33 -2.82 -5.14
C SER A 181 -24.80 -4.26 -5.06
N MET A 182 -23.49 -4.45 -5.24
CA MET A 182 -22.80 -5.74 -5.10
C MET A 182 -22.56 -6.16 -3.64
N VAL A 183 -22.67 -5.24 -2.68
CA VAL A 183 -22.37 -5.51 -1.26
C VAL A 183 -23.66 -5.63 -0.45
N ALA A 184 -24.09 -6.87 -0.24
CA ALA A 184 -25.26 -7.17 0.57
C ALA A 184 -24.94 -7.06 2.08
N LEU A 185 -25.58 -6.11 2.77
CA LEU A 185 -25.54 -6.03 4.23
C LEU A 185 -26.39 -7.15 4.87
N PRO A 186 -26.12 -7.55 6.13
CA PRO A 186 -26.90 -8.57 6.85
C PRO A 186 -28.41 -8.28 6.94
N GLU A 187 -28.82 -7.00 6.90
CA GLU A 187 -30.23 -6.58 6.91
C GLU A 187 -30.84 -6.44 5.50
N GLY A 188 -30.12 -6.77 4.43
CA GLY A 188 -30.56 -6.63 3.04
C GLY A 188 -30.62 -5.18 2.52
N ALA A 189 -30.17 -4.22 3.31
CA ALA A 189 -30.02 -2.82 2.88
C ALA A 189 -28.84 -2.66 1.91
N ILE A 190 -28.99 -1.76 0.93
CA ILE A 190 -27.91 -1.38 0.01
C ILE A 190 -27.41 0.03 0.39
N PRO A 191 -26.14 0.20 0.79
CA PRO A 191 -25.56 1.50 1.09
C PRO A 191 -25.67 2.46 -0.10
N GLN A 192 -25.84 3.76 0.15
CA GLN A 192 -25.83 4.78 -0.91
C GLN A 192 -24.50 5.55 -0.99
N ASN A 193 -23.56 5.27 -0.09
CA ASN A 193 -22.21 5.84 -0.04
C ASN A 193 -21.34 5.14 1.01
N TRP A 194 -20.02 5.35 0.92
CA TRP A 194 -19.01 4.84 1.86
C TRP A 194 -19.33 5.11 3.34
N GLY A 195 -19.83 6.30 3.67
CA GLY A 195 -20.15 6.67 5.06
C GLY A 195 -21.30 5.85 5.63
N GLN A 196 -22.33 5.59 4.82
CA GLN A 196 -23.42 4.69 5.19
C GLN A 196 -22.94 3.23 5.26
N PHE A 197 -22.10 2.80 4.32
CA PHE A 197 -21.59 1.43 4.30
C PHE A 197 -20.77 1.12 5.55
N LYS A 198 -19.75 1.94 5.85
CA LYS A 198 -18.98 1.83 7.10
C LYS A 198 -19.85 1.87 8.33
N LYS A 199 -20.82 2.79 8.39
CA LYS A 199 -21.74 2.86 9.54
C LYS A 199 -22.64 1.62 9.67
N ALA A 200 -22.94 0.91 8.58
CA ALA A 200 -23.80 -0.27 8.65
C ALA A 200 -23.02 -1.56 8.97
N VAL A 201 -21.72 -1.61 8.67
CA VAL A 201 -20.86 -2.78 8.96
C VAL A 201 -20.15 -2.63 10.31
N LEU A 202 -19.59 -1.45 10.60
CA LEU A 202 -18.71 -1.20 11.76
C LEU A 202 -19.43 -0.45 12.90
N SER A 203 -20.77 -0.44 12.95
CA SER A 203 -21.47 0.19 14.09
C SER A 203 -21.50 -0.73 15.31
N GLY A 204 -20.53 -0.58 16.19
CA GLY A 204 -20.41 -1.31 17.45
C GLY A 204 -18.98 -1.71 17.79
N GLU A 205 -18.08 -1.64 16.81
CA GLU A 205 -16.65 -1.78 16.96
C GLU A 205 -16.09 -0.36 17.18
N ASP A 206 -15.64 -0.07 18.41
CA ASP A 206 -15.07 1.23 18.76
C ASP A 206 -13.65 1.33 18.16
N ASP A 207 -13.51 2.24 17.20
CA ASP A 207 -12.24 2.70 16.61
C ASP A 207 -11.43 1.70 15.75
N ASP A 208 -12.06 0.99 14.79
CA ASP A 208 -11.37 0.22 13.74
C ASP A 208 -10.52 1.11 12.80
N SER A 209 -9.30 1.44 13.22
CA SER A 209 -8.42 2.36 12.52
C SER A 209 -7.08 1.74 12.13
N LEU A 210 -6.36 2.44 11.25
CA LEU A 210 -4.98 2.08 10.91
C LEU A 210 -4.03 2.23 12.11
N GLY A 211 -4.39 3.02 13.13
CA GLY A 211 -3.60 3.15 14.36
C GLY A 211 -3.54 1.84 15.18
N ASP A 212 -4.60 1.05 15.15
CA ASP A 212 -4.79 -0.12 15.98
C ASP A 212 -4.02 -1.30 15.39
N VAL A 213 -4.15 -1.50 14.07
CA VAL A 213 -3.26 -2.36 13.27
C VAL A 213 -1.77 -2.04 13.50
N MET A 214 -1.40 -0.76 13.45
CA MET A 214 0.01 -0.33 13.55
C MET A 214 0.54 -0.34 14.99
N SER A 215 -0.33 -0.33 16.01
CA SER A 215 0.06 -0.43 17.42
C SER A 215 0.07 -1.88 17.94
N GLY A 216 -0.59 -2.81 17.24
CA GLY A 216 -0.69 -4.21 17.64
C GLY A 216 -1.63 -4.45 18.82
N ASN A 217 -2.46 -3.48 19.17
CA ASN A 217 -3.56 -3.65 20.11
C ASN A 217 -4.77 -4.25 19.38
N ASP A 218 -4.85 -5.57 19.32
CA ASP A 218 -6.09 -6.30 19.00
C ASP A 218 -6.42 -7.20 20.19
N GLU A 219 -7.34 -6.77 21.07
CA GLU A 219 -7.89 -7.62 22.14
C GLU A 219 -8.92 -8.61 21.58
N GLY A 220 -8.43 -9.52 20.73
CA GLY A 220 -8.92 -10.90 20.60
C GLY A 220 -10.32 -11.16 20.04
N ASP A 221 -10.35 -12.05 19.04
CA ASP A 221 -11.49 -12.85 18.61
C ASP A 221 -12.57 -13.09 19.67
N ASN A 222 -13.79 -12.58 19.45
CA ASN A 222 -14.98 -13.17 20.06
C ASN A 222 -16.28 -12.95 19.24
N PRO A 223 -16.74 -13.95 18.47
CA PRO A 223 -18.11 -13.99 17.96
C PRO A 223 -19.08 -14.37 19.10
N GLY A 224 -19.27 -13.47 20.07
CA GLY A 224 -19.91 -13.78 21.36
C GLY A 224 -20.65 -12.62 22.01
N ASN A 225 -21.96 -12.54 21.75
CA ASN A 225 -22.92 -11.67 22.43
C ASN A 225 -22.85 -11.79 23.98
N GLY A 226 -22.45 -10.73 24.70
CA GLY A 226 -22.55 -10.69 26.16
C GLY A 226 -21.84 -9.53 26.88
N ASN A 227 -22.63 -8.64 27.50
CA ASN A 227 -22.25 -7.55 28.41
C ASN A 227 -20.88 -7.66 29.13
N GLY A 228 -20.00 -6.68 28.90
CA GLY A 228 -18.84 -6.39 29.76
C GLY A 228 -18.43 -4.92 29.65
N LYS A 229 -18.90 -4.07 30.57
CA LYS A 229 -18.58 -2.64 30.62
C LYS A 229 -17.19 -2.42 31.25
N PRO A 230 -16.23 -1.75 30.58
CA PRO A 230 -15.08 -1.11 31.23
C PRO A 230 -15.51 0.25 31.82
N ASP A 231 -14.91 0.64 32.95
CA ASP A 231 -15.33 1.86 33.65
C ASP A 231 -14.83 3.17 33.01
N ASP A 232 -15.74 4.14 32.98
CA ASP A 232 -15.60 5.50 32.48
C ASP A 232 -14.55 6.31 33.27
N PRO A 233 -13.44 6.77 32.64
CA PRO A 233 -12.58 7.80 33.21
C PRO A 233 -13.27 9.17 33.05
N GLY A 234 -14.24 9.43 33.93
CA GLY A 234 -15.24 10.47 33.77
C GLY A 234 -14.72 11.88 33.47
N ASN A 235 -15.27 12.47 32.41
CA ASN A 235 -15.08 13.89 32.08
C ASN A 235 -16.40 14.67 32.26
N GLY A 236 -16.52 15.39 33.38
CA GLY A 236 -17.76 16.01 33.81
C GLY A 236 -18.12 17.30 33.07
N ASN A 237 -19.02 17.20 32.09
CA ASN A 237 -19.68 18.38 31.52
C ASN A 237 -20.80 18.90 32.44
N GLY A 238 -20.40 19.62 33.49
CA GLY A 238 -21.30 20.42 34.31
C GLY A 238 -21.91 21.56 33.50
N LYS A 239 -23.22 21.53 33.33
CA LYS A 239 -24.03 22.60 32.70
C LYS A 239 -23.94 23.88 33.55
N PRO A 240 -23.48 25.03 33.00
CA PRO A 240 -23.56 26.29 33.74
C PRO A 240 -25.02 26.74 33.88
N GLU A 241 -25.41 27.03 35.11
CA GLU A 241 -26.68 27.68 35.43
C GLU A 241 -26.63 29.18 35.11
N ASP A 242 -27.80 29.79 34.89
CA ASP A 242 -27.98 31.22 34.61
C ASP A 242 -27.83 32.08 35.88
N PRO A 243 -26.93 33.09 35.91
CA PRO A 243 -26.90 34.12 36.95
C PRO A 243 -27.26 35.50 36.37
N GLY A 244 -28.46 35.98 36.69
CA GLY A 244 -28.95 37.25 36.19
C GLY A 244 -28.32 38.51 36.82
N ASN A 245 -28.40 39.60 36.04
CA ASN A 245 -28.58 41.01 36.46
C ASN A 245 -27.72 41.59 37.61
N GLY A 246 -26.73 42.43 37.25
CA GLY A 246 -26.01 43.30 38.20
C GLY A 246 -25.45 44.57 37.55
N ASN A 247 -25.96 45.74 37.95
CA ASN A 247 -25.44 47.04 37.51
C ASN A 247 -24.13 47.41 38.24
N GLY A 248 -23.12 47.87 37.51
CA GLY A 248 -21.88 48.40 38.11
C GLY A 248 -20.96 49.16 37.13
N LYS A 249 -20.94 50.49 37.26
CA LYS A 249 -19.82 51.40 36.90
C LYS A 249 -19.12 51.77 38.24
N PRO A 250 -17.87 52.30 38.31
CA PRO A 250 -16.95 52.71 37.24
C PRO A 250 -15.53 52.07 37.44
N ASP A 251 -14.35 52.57 37.00
CA ASP A 251 -13.92 53.82 36.34
C ASP A 251 -12.60 53.64 35.52
N ASP A 252 -12.07 54.73 34.95
CA ASP A 252 -10.76 54.87 34.26
C ASP A 252 -9.75 55.61 35.18
N PRO A 253 -8.43 55.29 35.17
CA PRO A 253 -7.50 56.15 34.42
C PRO A 253 -6.23 55.47 33.84
N GLY A 254 -6.13 55.46 32.50
CA GLY A 254 -5.09 56.23 31.80
C GLY A 254 -3.68 55.66 31.51
N ASN A 255 -3.09 56.22 30.43
CA ASN A 255 -1.70 56.14 29.95
C ASN A 255 -1.16 54.77 29.44
N GLY A 256 -0.53 54.66 28.25
CA GLY A 256 -0.35 55.62 27.16
C GLY A 256 0.88 55.30 26.30
N ASN A 257 0.70 55.13 24.97
CA ASN A 257 1.64 55.57 23.93
C ASN A 257 1.15 55.25 22.49
N LYS A 258 0.89 56.30 21.72
CA LYS A 258 0.96 56.38 20.25
C LYS A 258 1.79 57.63 19.95
N PRO A 259 2.71 57.59 18.97
CA PRO A 259 2.44 58.12 17.62
C PRO A 259 3.00 57.20 16.51
N ASP A 260 2.71 57.35 15.20
CA ASP A 260 1.78 58.24 14.50
C ASP A 260 1.29 57.63 13.17
N ASN A 261 0.27 58.28 12.57
CA ASN A 261 -0.38 58.01 11.27
C ASN A 261 0.54 58.45 10.07
N PRO A 262 0.16 58.43 8.76
CA PRO A 262 -1.13 58.08 8.12
C PRO A 262 -1.02 57.09 6.93
N GLY A 263 -2.11 56.52 6.37
CA GLY A 263 -3.53 56.58 6.70
C GLY A 263 -4.39 56.43 5.44
N ASN A 264 -5.67 56.04 5.57
CA ASN A 264 -6.75 56.51 4.69
C ASN A 264 -8.11 56.31 5.36
N SER A 265 -9.05 57.24 5.16
CA SER A 265 -10.34 57.28 5.85
C SER A 265 -11.49 57.32 4.86
N ASN A 266 -12.46 56.40 4.98
CA ASN A 266 -13.90 56.72 5.02
C ASN A 266 -14.81 55.47 5.09
N PRO A 267 -15.79 55.46 6.02
CA PRO A 267 -17.06 54.72 5.91
C PRO A 267 -18.21 55.70 5.48
N PRO A 268 -19.50 55.37 5.64
CA PRO A 268 -20.25 54.29 4.98
C PRO A 268 -21.43 54.83 4.12
N GLY A 269 -21.87 54.09 3.10
CA GLY A 269 -22.95 54.50 2.17
C GLY A 269 -24.11 53.50 2.07
N GLN A 270 -25.34 53.98 2.20
CA GLN A 270 -26.59 53.20 2.30
C GLN A 270 -27.22 52.83 0.93
N ASN A 271 -28.16 51.87 0.95
CA ASN A 271 -29.30 51.71 0.01
C ASN A 271 -28.97 51.33 -1.46
N LYS A 272 -29.84 50.64 -2.24
CA LYS A 272 -31.07 49.88 -2.00
C LYS A 272 -31.43 49.04 -3.25
N ASP A 273 -32.32 48.08 -3.07
CA ASP A 273 -33.33 47.57 -4.02
C ASP A 273 -32.94 47.20 -5.48
N LYS A 274 -33.17 45.92 -5.83
CA LYS A 274 -33.83 45.57 -7.11
C LYS A 274 -34.52 44.19 -7.07
N ASN A 275 -35.84 44.27 -6.90
CA ASN A 275 -36.93 43.34 -7.25
C ASN A 275 -36.72 41.81 -7.24
N LYS A 276 -37.45 41.18 -6.31
CA LYS A 276 -38.32 40.04 -6.66
C LYS A 276 -39.50 40.54 -7.50
N ASP A 277 -39.94 39.73 -8.46
CA ASP A 277 -41.34 39.33 -8.74
C ASP A 277 -41.31 38.52 -10.06
N LYS A 278 -41.58 37.21 -10.10
CA LYS A 278 -42.87 36.52 -9.98
C LYS A 278 -43.99 37.15 -10.83
N GLN A 279 -44.19 36.65 -12.06
CA GLN A 279 -45.54 36.34 -12.55
C GLN A 279 -45.57 35.36 -13.74
N ASN A 280 -46.44 34.36 -13.59
CA ASN A 280 -47.21 33.59 -14.57
C ASN A 280 -46.83 33.65 -16.07
N ASN A 281 -46.71 32.46 -16.67
CA ASN A 281 -47.52 32.18 -17.85
C ASN A 281 -48.05 30.73 -17.86
N ARG A 282 -49.36 30.58 -18.04
CA ARG A 282 -50.07 29.30 -18.20
C ARG A 282 -51.19 29.59 -19.20
N ASN A 283 -51.44 28.62 -20.08
CA ASN A 283 -52.43 28.65 -21.16
C ASN A 283 -51.99 29.48 -22.39
N ASP A 284 -52.41 29.18 -23.63
CA ASP A 284 -53.54 28.33 -24.01
C ASP A 284 -53.30 27.41 -25.22
N ARG A 285 -54.25 26.49 -25.42
CA ARG A 285 -54.31 25.54 -26.55
C ARG A 285 -54.63 26.25 -27.88
N LYS A 286 -54.07 25.73 -28.98
CA LYS A 286 -54.83 25.38 -30.18
C LYS A 286 -54.15 24.27 -30.96
#